data_AF-A0A0G0NTN2-F1
#
_entry.id   AF-A0A0G0NTN2-F1
#
_cell.length_a   1.000
_cell.length_b   1.000
_cell.length_c   1.000
_cell.angle_alpha   90.00
_cell.angle_beta   90.00
_cell.angle_gamma   90.00
#
_symmetry.space_group_name_H-M   'P 1'
#
loop_
_entity.id
_entity.type
_entity.pdbx_description
1 polymer ?
#
loop_
_entity_poly.entity_id
_entity_poly.type
_entity_poly.pdbx_seq_one_letter_code
_entity_poly.pdbx_strand_id
1 'polypeptide(L)'
;MPQNDIVNKNIVSQRDVFLLIIFKVVLCIFVLAGYYVIMKILAIDPGYERVGVAMLEKTASGSGGEKLIYSDCFKTSAKLAFTERLYLIGEEIERIIKKYKPKAFAIEKLYFNTNQKTATMVSEARGAFIYIALKNKLKIFEYTPLQIKAAVCGDGRGDKKQIITMVKKIIKINKLIKYDDEYDAIAVGIACFASERNF
;
A
#
# COMPACT_ATOMS: atom_id res chain seq x y z
N MET A 1 -61.04 -11.76 3.52
CA MET A 1 -60.42 -10.43 3.72
C MET A 1 -60.88 -9.91 5.07
N PRO A 2 -60.04 -9.24 5.89
CA PRO A 2 -58.66 -8.79 5.65
C PRO A 2 -57.59 -9.50 6.51
N GLN A 3 -56.35 -9.35 6.07
CA GLN A 3 -55.11 -9.81 6.69
C GLN A 3 -54.85 -9.12 8.04
N ASN A 4 -54.29 -9.84 9.00
CA ASN A 4 -53.56 -9.25 10.12
C ASN A 4 -52.12 -9.76 10.12
N ASP A 5 -51.40 -9.38 9.07
CA ASP A 5 -49.95 -9.25 9.08
C ASP A 5 -49.59 -8.02 9.92
N ILE A 6 -49.63 -8.14 11.25
CA ILE A 6 -49.13 -7.08 12.14
C ILE A 6 -47.72 -7.45 12.58
N VAL A 7 -46.79 -7.09 11.69
CA VAL A 7 -45.51 -6.44 12.00
C VAL A 7 -44.73 -7.07 13.16
N ASN A 8 -43.85 -8.01 12.81
CA ASN A 8 -42.71 -8.39 13.61
C ASN A 8 -41.73 -7.19 13.63
N LYS A 9 -42.02 -6.18 14.46
CA LYS A 9 -41.20 -4.99 14.66
C LYS A 9 -39.92 -5.45 15.34
N ASN A 10 -38.79 -5.28 14.65
CA ASN A 10 -37.45 -5.44 15.21
C ASN A 10 -37.29 -4.56 16.47
N ILE A 11 -37.55 -5.13 17.66
CA ILE A 11 -37.28 -4.47 18.93
C ILE A 11 -35.78 -4.62 19.18
N VAL A 12 -35.03 -3.57 18.82
CA VAL A 12 -33.62 -3.42 19.20
C VAL A 12 -33.55 -3.39 20.73
N SER A 13 -32.79 -4.30 21.34
CA SER A 13 -32.76 -4.44 22.79
C SER A 13 -32.05 -3.26 23.46
N GLN A 14 -32.35 -2.97 24.73
CA GLN A 14 -31.63 -1.93 25.48
C GLN A 14 -30.11 -2.18 25.51
N ARG A 15 -29.67 -3.44 25.46
CA ARG A 15 -28.24 -3.80 25.36
C ARG A 15 -27.64 -3.36 24.02
N ASP A 16 -28.38 -3.48 22.92
CA ASP A 16 -27.94 -3.04 21.59
C ASP A 16 -27.84 -1.52 21.50
N VAL A 17 -28.79 -0.79 22.12
CA VAL A 17 -28.74 0.68 22.21
C VAL A 17 -27.53 1.12 23.04
N PHE A 18 -27.24 0.45 24.15
CA PHE A 18 -26.09 0.77 25.00
C PHE A 18 -24.75 0.46 24.31
N LEU A 19 -24.63 -0.68 23.62
CA LEU A 19 -23.45 -0.99 22.80
C LEU A 19 -23.23 0.04 21.68
N LEU A 20 -24.31 0.48 21.03
CA LEU A 20 -24.24 1.49 19.98
C LEU A 20 -23.77 2.85 20.51
N ILE A 21 -24.20 3.23 21.72
CA ILE A 21 -23.75 4.45 22.40
C ILE A 21 -22.27 4.35 22.76
N ILE A 22 -21.82 3.23 23.35
CA ILE A 22 -20.40 3.02 23.65
C ILE A 22 -19.56 3.08 22.36
N PHE A 23 -20.00 2.41 21.30
CA PHE A 23 -19.31 2.44 20.01
C PHE A 23 -19.21 3.87 19.45
N LYS A 24 -20.30 4.66 19.52
CA LYS A 24 -20.30 6.06 19.10
C LYS A 24 -19.38 6.93 19.97
N VAL A 25 -19.35 6.73 21.29
CA VAL A 25 -18.49 7.50 22.21
C VAL A 25 -17.02 7.17 21.97
N VAL A 26 -16.66 5.89 21.83
CA VAL A 26 -15.28 5.47 21.51
C VAL A 26 -14.86 6.02 20.15
N LEU A 27 -15.70 5.90 19.13
CA LEU A 27 -15.44 6.47 17.81
C LEU A 27 -15.28 8.00 17.89
N CYS A 28 -16.10 8.69 18.70
CA CYS A 28 -16.00 10.13 18.92
C CYS A 28 -14.67 10.51 19.59
N ILE A 29 -14.20 9.73 20.56
CA ILE A 29 -12.88 9.94 21.19
C ILE A 29 -11.75 9.76 20.17
N PHE A 30 -11.81 8.75 19.30
CA PHE A 30 -10.82 8.56 18.23
C PHE A 30 -10.84 9.70 17.20
N VAL A 31 -12.02 10.22 16.87
CA VAL A 31 -12.21 11.36 15.96
C VAL A 31 -11.69 12.66 16.60
N LEU A 32 -12.02 12.92 17.87
CA LEU A 32 -11.56 14.08 18.62
C LEU A 32 -10.04 14.05 18.90
N ALA A 33 -9.45 12.85 19.01
CA ALA A 33 -8.01 12.67 19.15
C ALA A 33 -7.25 12.75 17.81
N GLY A 34 -7.93 12.94 16.67
CA GLY A 34 -7.29 13.08 15.35
C GLY A 34 -6.67 11.78 14.80
N TYR A 35 -7.03 10.62 15.33
CA TYR A 35 -6.43 9.33 15.00
C TYR A 35 -7.22 8.50 13.98
N TYR A 36 -7.97 9.16 13.08
CA TYR A 36 -8.59 8.42 11.98
C TYR A 36 -7.61 8.23 10.81
N VAL A 37 -7.61 7.01 10.25
CA VAL A 37 -6.82 6.67 9.07
C VAL A 37 -7.47 7.34 7.85
N ILE A 38 -6.78 8.31 7.28
CA ILE A 38 -7.20 8.97 6.05
C ILE A 38 -6.99 8.02 4.88
N MET A 39 -5.86 7.30 4.87
CA MET A 39 -5.42 6.64 3.64
C MET A 39 -4.49 5.47 3.87
N LYS A 40 -4.64 4.42 3.06
CA LYS A 40 -3.72 3.29 2.96
C LYS A 40 -3.27 3.08 1.51
N ILE A 41 -1.96 3.01 1.30
CA ILE A 41 -1.32 2.75 0.01
C ILE A 41 -0.61 1.42 0.05
N LEU A 42 -0.85 0.60 -0.97
CA LEU A 42 0.06 -0.48 -1.33
C LEU A 42 1.07 0.04 -2.36
N ALA A 43 2.34 0.13 -2.00
CA ALA A 43 3.43 0.56 -2.87
C ALA A 43 4.31 -0.62 -3.28
N ILE A 44 4.69 -0.68 -4.56
CA ILE A 44 5.42 -1.80 -5.17
C ILE A 44 6.65 -1.30 -5.92
N ASP A 45 7.78 -1.95 -5.65
CA ASP A 45 8.95 -1.98 -6.54
C ASP A 45 8.86 -3.25 -7.41
N PRO A 46 8.59 -3.12 -8.72
CA PRO A 46 8.23 -4.26 -9.56
C PRO A 46 9.43 -5.14 -9.92
N GLY A 47 9.23 -6.45 -9.80
CA GLY A 47 10.12 -7.47 -10.32
C GLY A 47 9.42 -8.82 -10.42
N TYR A 48 10.17 -9.87 -10.77
CA TYR A 48 9.67 -11.25 -10.80
C TYR A 48 10.50 -12.20 -9.93
N GLU A 49 11.78 -11.92 -9.71
CA GLU A 49 12.64 -12.64 -8.75
C GLU A 49 12.49 -12.07 -7.34
N ARG A 50 12.51 -10.75 -7.24
CA ARG A 50 12.32 -9.98 -6.01
C ARG A 50 11.29 -8.91 -6.27
N VAL A 51 10.38 -8.74 -5.34
CA VAL A 51 9.31 -7.73 -5.40
C VAL A 51 9.30 -7.01 -4.08
N GLY A 52 9.68 -5.73 -4.11
CA GLY A 52 9.52 -4.86 -2.95
C GLY A 52 8.04 -4.57 -2.73
N VAL A 53 7.59 -4.72 -1.49
CA VAL A 53 6.21 -4.40 -1.11
C VAL A 53 6.20 -3.56 0.15
N ALA A 54 5.44 -2.48 0.15
CA ALA A 54 5.22 -1.64 1.32
C ALA A 54 3.74 -1.25 1.43
N MET A 55 3.20 -1.34 2.63
CA MET A 55 1.89 -0.81 2.98
C MET A 55 2.10 0.36 3.92
N LEU A 56 1.71 1.55 3.47
CA LEU A 56 1.82 2.78 4.24
C LEU A 56 0.44 3.31 4.59
N GLU A 57 0.35 3.96 5.74
CA GLU A 57 -0.87 4.53 6.30
C GLU A 57 -0.65 6.01 6.61
N LYS A 58 -1.61 6.86 6.25
CA LYS A 58 -1.65 8.27 6.65
C LYS A 58 -2.84 8.50 7.58
N THR A 59 -2.57 9.09 8.73
CA THR A 59 -3.55 9.46 9.75
C THR A 59 -3.74 10.98 9.78
N ALA A 60 -4.90 11.43 10.27
CA ALA A 60 -5.29 12.85 10.32
C ALA A 60 -4.52 13.70 11.34
N SER A 61 -3.64 13.10 12.14
CA SER A 61 -2.87 13.80 13.16
C SER A 61 -1.79 14.70 12.53
N GLY A 62 -1.63 15.91 13.07
CA GLY A 62 -0.61 16.87 12.65
C GLY A 62 0.82 16.31 12.68
N SER A 63 1.73 16.94 11.91
CA SER A 63 3.18 16.66 11.77
C SER A 63 3.64 15.30 12.33
N GLY A 64 3.34 14.21 11.59
CA GLY A 64 3.67 12.84 12.00
C GLY A 64 2.72 11.74 11.50
N GLY A 65 1.79 12.07 10.59
CA GLY A 65 0.68 11.20 10.23
C GLY A 65 1.02 9.94 9.41
N GLU A 66 2.22 9.83 8.83
CA GLU A 66 2.58 8.75 7.92
C GLU A 66 3.33 7.60 8.64
N LYS A 67 2.86 6.37 8.46
CA LYS A 67 3.36 5.18 9.13
C LYS A 67 3.56 4.03 8.17
N LEU A 68 4.61 3.26 8.38
CA LEU A 68 4.81 1.99 7.72
C LEU A 68 4.10 0.89 8.52
N ILE A 69 3.08 0.27 7.93
CA ILE A 69 2.27 -0.76 8.63
C ILE A 69 2.68 -2.19 8.23
N TYR A 70 3.25 -2.35 7.04
CA TYR A 70 3.86 -3.61 6.59
C TYR A 70 4.88 -3.32 5.49
N SER A 71 5.94 -4.09 5.42
CA SER A 71 6.83 -4.12 4.27
C SER A 71 7.54 -5.46 4.20
N ASP A 72 7.93 -5.87 2.99
CA ASP A 72 8.68 -7.09 2.74
C ASP A 72 9.34 -7.05 1.36
N CYS A 73 10.27 -7.97 1.12
CA CYS A 73 10.77 -8.29 -0.22
C CYS A 73 10.37 -9.73 -0.53
N PHE A 74 9.29 -9.89 -1.32
CA PHE A 74 8.83 -11.21 -1.71
C PHE A 74 9.75 -11.79 -2.78
N LYS A 75 10.13 -13.06 -2.62
CA LYS A 75 11.10 -13.72 -3.49
C LYS A 75 10.53 -14.97 -4.14
N THR A 76 10.85 -15.15 -5.41
CA THR A 76 10.56 -16.39 -6.13
C THR A 76 11.85 -17.18 -6.41
N SER A 77 11.72 -18.50 -6.56
CA SER A 77 12.87 -19.37 -6.78
C SER A 77 13.42 -19.30 -8.20
N ALA A 78 14.75 -19.23 -8.30
CA ALA A 78 15.61 -19.56 -9.43
C ALA A 78 15.08 -20.64 -10.41
N LYS A 79 14.49 -21.68 -9.83
CA LYS A 79 14.18 -22.95 -10.48
C LYS A 79 12.79 -22.98 -11.13
N LEU A 80 11.93 -22.02 -10.79
CA LEU A 80 10.56 -21.96 -11.30
C LEU A 80 10.52 -21.28 -12.67
N ALA A 81 9.59 -21.72 -13.51
CA ALA A 81 9.29 -21.08 -14.78
C ALA A 81 8.78 -19.64 -14.55
N PHE A 82 9.00 -18.75 -15.52
CA PHE A 82 8.60 -17.35 -15.37
C PHE A 82 7.09 -17.19 -15.08
N THR A 83 6.25 -17.96 -15.76
CA THR A 83 4.79 -17.95 -15.56
C THR A 83 4.36 -18.39 -14.17
N GLU A 84 5.04 -19.36 -13.57
CA GLU A 84 4.81 -19.79 -12.18
C GLU A 84 5.21 -18.70 -11.19
N ARG A 85 6.33 -18.01 -11.44
CA ARG A 85 6.73 -16.86 -10.62
C ARG A 85 5.71 -15.73 -10.73
N LEU A 86 5.22 -15.45 -11.94
CA LEU A 86 4.18 -14.45 -12.20
C LEU A 86 2.88 -14.76 -11.43
N TYR A 87 2.50 -16.04 -11.37
CA TYR A 87 1.38 -16.49 -10.54
C TYR A 87 1.64 -16.24 -9.04
N LEU A 88 2.81 -16.65 -8.52
CA LEU A 88 3.15 -16.50 -7.10
C LEU A 88 3.20 -15.04 -6.64
N ILE A 89 3.81 -14.15 -7.43
CA ILE A 89 3.84 -12.72 -7.09
C ILE A 89 2.42 -12.13 -7.15
N GLY A 90 1.58 -12.57 -8.09
CA GLY A 90 0.20 -12.13 -8.18
C GLY A 90 -0.64 -12.53 -6.95
N GLU A 91 -0.54 -13.79 -6.53
CA GLU A 91 -1.18 -14.30 -5.30
C GLU A 91 -0.74 -13.51 -4.06
N GLU A 92 0.55 -13.20 -3.96
CA GLU A 92 1.08 -12.42 -2.84
C GLU A 92 0.50 -10.99 -2.79
N ILE A 93 0.42 -10.32 -3.94
CA ILE A 93 -0.20 -8.99 -4.02
C ILE A 93 -1.70 -9.06 -3.67
N GLU A 94 -2.43 -10.04 -4.19
CA GLU A 94 -3.84 -10.25 -3.82
C GLU A 94 -4.02 -10.49 -2.32
N ARG A 95 -3.16 -11.32 -1.71
CA ARG A 95 -3.17 -11.59 -0.26
C ARG A 95 -3.01 -10.32 0.55
N ILE A 96 -2.06 -9.46 0.17
CA ILE A 96 -1.79 -8.19 0.84
C ILE A 96 -2.97 -7.22 0.69
N ILE A 97 -3.54 -7.09 -0.51
CA ILE A 97 -4.73 -6.27 -0.76
C ILE A 97 -5.91 -6.73 0.11
N LYS A 98 -6.18 -8.04 0.14
CA LYS A 98 -7.26 -8.63 0.96
C LYS A 98 -7.06 -8.35 2.45
N LYS A 99 -5.81 -8.46 2.94
CA LYS A 99 -5.46 -8.26 4.35
C LYS A 99 -5.58 -6.80 4.79
N TYR A 100 -4.98 -5.87 4.05
CA TYR A 100 -4.83 -4.48 4.50
C TYR A 100 -5.86 -3.51 3.93
N LYS A 101 -6.61 -3.92 2.89
CA LYS A 101 -7.67 -3.15 2.23
C LYS A 101 -7.23 -1.73 1.83
N PRO A 102 -6.12 -1.57 1.09
CA PRO A 102 -5.67 -0.27 0.61
C PRO A 102 -6.71 0.39 -0.30
N LYS A 103 -6.61 1.72 -0.44
CA LYS A 103 -7.42 2.51 -1.39
C LYS A 103 -6.64 2.91 -2.64
N ALA A 104 -5.33 2.97 -2.52
CA ALA A 104 -4.42 3.34 -3.59
C ALA A 104 -3.31 2.30 -3.77
N PHE A 105 -2.81 2.23 -4.99
CA PHE A 105 -1.70 1.41 -5.41
C PHE A 105 -0.64 2.30 -6.07
N ALA A 106 0.56 2.32 -5.53
CA ALA A 106 1.67 3.10 -6.05
C ALA A 106 2.73 2.14 -6.64
N ILE A 107 3.25 2.45 -7.82
CA ILE A 107 4.24 1.60 -8.49
C ILE A 107 5.29 2.44 -9.21
N GLU A 108 6.53 1.96 -9.23
CA GLU A 108 7.58 2.60 -10.02
C GLU A 108 7.31 2.46 -11.54
N LYS A 109 7.63 3.51 -12.29
CA LYS A 109 7.70 3.49 -13.76
C LYS A 109 9.04 2.93 -14.18
N LEU A 110 8.99 1.97 -15.08
CA LEU A 110 10.18 1.33 -15.63
C LEU A 110 10.84 2.24 -16.67
N TYR A 111 12.15 2.46 -16.51
CA TYR A 111 13.02 3.04 -17.53
C TYR A 111 14.10 2.03 -17.87
N PHE A 112 14.19 1.64 -19.15
CA PHE A 112 15.12 0.60 -19.59
C PHE A 112 16.14 1.19 -20.56
N ASN A 113 17.43 0.97 -20.27
CA ASN A 113 18.53 1.44 -21.13
C ASN A 113 19.46 0.34 -21.66
N THR A 114 19.38 -0.93 -21.22
CA THR A 114 20.43 -1.92 -21.59
C THR A 114 20.03 -3.39 -21.74
N ASN A 115 19.09 -3.95 -20.97
CA ASN A 115 18.76 -5.40 -21.05
C ASN A 115 17.28 -5.65 -21.39
N GLN A 116 17.02 -5.91 -22.67
CA GLN A 116 15.67 -6.11 -23.21
C GLN A 116 14.94 -7.32 -22.59
N LYS A 117 15.62 -8.45 -22.37
CA LYS A 117 14.95 -9.66 -21.85
C LYS A 117 14.46 -9.47 -20.41
N THR A 118 15.31 -8.91 -19.55
CA THR A 118 14.91 -8.59 -18.18
C THR A 118 13.82 -7.51 -18.18
N ALA A 119 13.94 -6.51 -19.06
CA ALA A 119 12.94 -5.46 -19.19
C ALA A 119 11.55 -5.99 -19.55
N THR A 120 11.47 -6.93 -20.50
CA THR A 120 10.20 -7.57 -20.90
C THR A 120 9.57 -8.32 -19.73
N MET A 121 10.32 -9.18 -19.04
CA MET A 121 9.78 -9.97 -17.91
C MET A 121 9.31 -9.09 -16.74
N VAL A 122 10.05 -8.03 -16.42
CA VAL A 122 9.62 -7.06 -15.38
C VAL A 122 8.39 -6.29 -15.83
N SER A 123 8.29 -5.95 -17.13
CA SER A 123 7.10 -5.29 -17.68
C SER A 123 5.86 -6.16 -17.61
N GLU A 124 5.98 -7.46 -17.87
CA GLU A 124 4.90 -8.44 -17.72
C GLU A 124 4.44 -8.56 -16.26
N ALA A 125 5.39 -8.67 -15.30
CA ALA A 125 5.08 -8.66 -13.87
C ALA A 125 4.37 -7.38 -13.44
N ARG A 126 4.86 -6.22 -13.89
CA ARG A 126 4.22 -4.91 -13.65
C ARG A 126 2.79 -4.86 -14.21
N GLY A 127 2.57 -5.38 -15.41
CA GLY A 127 1.24 -5.49 -16.01
C GLY A 127 0.28 -6.30 -15.15
N ALA A 128 0.74 -7.45 -14.62
CA ALA A 128 -0.04 -8.26 -13.70
C ALA A 128 -0.39 -7.51 -12.40
N PHE A 129 0.56 -6.78 -11.82
CA PHE A 129 0.31 -5.97 -10.62
C PHE A 129 -0.75 -4.89 -10.84
N ILE A 130 -0.67 -4.16 -11.95
CA ILE A 130 -1.66 -3.13 -12.31
C ILE A 130 -3.04 -3.76 -12.52
N TYR A 131 -3.10 -4.89 -13.22
CA TYR A 131 -4.35 -5.63 -13.41
C TYR A 131 -4.98 -6.04 -12.07
N ILE A 132 -4.19 -6.62 -11.15
CA ILE A 132 -4.66 -7.04 -9.82
C ILE A 132 -5.17 -5.84 -9.02
N ALA A 133 -4.45 -4.71 -9.05
CA ALA A 133 -4.85 -3.50 -8.35
C ALA A 133 -6.17 -2.93 -8.90
N LEU A 134 -6.33 -2.86 -10.22
CA LEU A 134 -7.58 -2.42 -10.86
C LEU A 134 -8.75 -3.38 -10.60
N LYS A 135 -8.52 -4.70 -10.67
CA LYS A 135 -9.49 -5.74 -10.32
C LYS A 135 -10.05 -5.56 -8.91
N ASN A 136 -9.22 -5.07 -7.99
CA ASN A 136 -9.60 -4.78 -6.60
C ASN A 136 -10.06 -3.31 -6.38
N LYS A 137 -10.24 -2.53 -7.44
CA LYS A 137 -10.72 -1.13 -7.42
C LYS A 137 -9.78 -0.15 -6.69
N LEU A 138 -8.47 -0.39 -6.73
CA LEU A 138 -7.47 0.55 -6.20
C LEU A 138 -7.21 1.65 -7.23
N LYS A 139 -7.04 2.90 -6.77
CA LYS A 139 -6.54 4.01 -7.60
C LYS A 139 -5.04 3.82 -7.85
N ILE A 140 -4.62 3.84 -9.11
CA ILE A 140 -3.22 3.62 -9.51
C ILE A 140 -2.45 4.94 -9.58
N PHE A 141 -1.23 4.94 -9.06
CA PHE A 141 -0.25 6.01 -9.19
C PHE A 141 1.09 5.47 -9.63
N GLU A 142 1.74 6.20 -10.54
CA GLU A 142 2.97 5.75 -11.16
C GLU A 142 4.05 6.82 -11.05
N TYR A 143 5.20 6.47 -10.50
CA TYR A 143 6.29 7.42 -10.23
C TYR A 143 7.56 7.05 -10.97
N THR A 144 8.19 8.04 -11.61
CA THR A 144 9.53 7.86 -12.21
C THR A 144 10.60 7.77 -11.12
N PRO A 145 11.77 7.17 -11.40
CA PRO A 145 12.90 7.20 -10.47
C PRO A 145 13.27 8.62 -10.02
N LEU A 146 13.13 9.61 -10.92
CA LEU A 146 13.39 11.01 -10.61
C LEU A 146 12.34 11.59 -9.64
N GLN A 147 11.07 11.29 -9.83
CA GLN A 147 10.00 11.72 -8.91
C GLN A 147 10.19 11.11 -7.52
N ILE A 148 10.56 9.83 -7.44
CA ILE A 148 10.86 9.15 -6.16
C ILE A 148 12.04 9.84 -5.46
N LYS A 149 13.14 10.08 -6.18
CA LYS A 149 14.30 10.80 -5.65
C LYS A 149 13.96 12.22 -5.21
N ALA A 150 13.15 12.94 -5.97
CA ALA A 150 12.75 14.30 -5.61
C ALA A 150 11.91 14.30 -4.32
N ALA A 151 10.97 13.37 -4.18
CA ALA A 151 10.13 13.26 -2.99
C ALA A 151 10.91 12.83 -1.73
N VAL A 152 11.90 11.94 -1.88
CA VAL A 152 12.65 11.38 -0.74
C VAL A 152 13.89 12.20 -0.39
N CYS A 153 14.61 12.73 -1.38
CA CYS A 153 15.90 13.41 -1.20
C CYS A 153 15.85 14.92 -1.44
N GLY A 154 14.76 15.45 -2.01
CA GLY A 154 14.55 16.89 -2.24
C GLY A 154 15.07 17.44 -3.57
N ASP A 155 16.17 16.89 -4.12
CA ASP A 155 16.85 17.45 -5.31
C ASP A 155 16.83 16.54 -6.55
N GLY A 156 16.25 15.34 -6.45
CA GLY A 156 16.18 14.36 -7.54
C GLY A 156 17.52 13.69 -7.90
N ARG A 157 18.63 14.06 -7.25
CA ARG A 157 19.99 13.61 -7.57
C ARG A 157 20.54 12.56 -6.63
N GLY A 158 19.82 12.28 -5.54
CA GLY A 158 20.26 11.31 -4.55
C GLY A 158 20.60 9.93 -5.13
N ASP A 159 21.71 9.38 -4.66
CA ASP A 159 22.11 8.01 -4.94
C ASP A 159 21.27 7.00 -4.14
N LYS A 160 21.48 5.71 -4.39
CA LYS A 160 20.75 4.63 -3.71
C LYS A 160 20.92 4.66 -2.19
N LYS A 161 22.13 4.97 -1.71
CA LYS A 161 22.44 5.01 -0.27
C LYS A 161 21.75 6.20 0.42
N GLN A 162 21.68 7.33 -0.27
CA GLN A 162 20.99 8.52 0.19
C GLN A 162 19.49 8.26 0.28
N ILE A 163 18.87 7.63 -0.72
CA ILE A 163 17.45 7.23 -0.66
C ILE A 163 17.19 6.38 0.59
N ILE A 164 17.96 5.31 0.81
CA ILE A 164 17.78 4.42 1.98
C ILE A 164 17.94 5.19 3.29
N THR A 165 18.93 6.09 3.36
CA THR A 165 19.17 6.93 4.54
C THR A 165 17.98 7.86 4.81
N MET A 166 17.43 8.48 3.78
CA MET A 166 16.30 9.39 3.90
C MET A 166 15.00 8.66 4.21
N VAL A 167 14.75 7.49 3.61
CA VAL A 167 13.61 6.63 3.93
C VAL A 167 13.55 6.34 5.44
N LYS A 168 14.68 5.96 6.05
CA LYS A 168 14.78 5.69 7.50
C LYS A 168 14.54 6.93 8.37
N LYS A 169 14.79 8.12 7.85
CA LYS A 169 14.52 9.40 8.55
C LYS A 169 13.06 9.82 8.42
N ILE A 170 12.43 9.56 7.27
CA ILE A 170 11.07 9.97 6.96
C ILE A 170 10.06 9.05 7.65
N ILE A 171 10.28 7.73 7.57
CA ILE A 171 9.35 6.74 8.11
C ILE A 171 10.04 5.82 9.12
N LYS A 172 9.38 5.56 10.24
CA LYS A 172 9.90 4.68 11.28
C LYS A 172 9.84 3.21 10.82
N ILE A 173 11.00 2.59 10.71
CA ILE A 173 11.16 1.16 10.34
C ILE A 173 11.65 0.40 11.57
N ASN A 174 10.83 -0.52 12.09
CA ASN A 174 11.10 -1.25 13.34
C ASN A 174 11.75 -2.62 13.13
N LYS A 175 12.32 -2.89 11.96
CA LYS A 175 12.97 -4.15 11.63
C LYS A 175 14.23 -3.94 10.80
N LEU A 176 15.10 -4.93 10.79
CA LEU A 176 16.20 -5.00 9.84
C LEU A 176 15.64 -5.39 8.47
N ILE A 177 15.93 -4.59 7.45
CA ILE A 177 15.60 -4.88 6.06
C ILE A 177 16.85 -5.46 5.39
N LYS A 178 16.67 -6.61 4.73
CA LYS A 178 17.75 -7.39 4.10
C LYS A 178 17.98 -7.02 2.63
N TYR A 179 16.95 -6.60 1.92
CA TYR A 179 16.97 -6.38 0.48
C TYR A 179 16.55 -4.94 0.16
N ASP A 180 17.28 -4.31 -0.78
CA ASP A 180 17.05 -2.92 -1.15
C ASP A 180 15.68 -2.70 -1.80
N ASP A 181 15.14 -3.72 -2.49
CA ASP A 181 13.82 -3.67 -3.15
C ASP A 181 12.71 -3.29 -2.15
N GLU A 182 12.84 -3.68 -0.87
CA GLU A 182 11.89 -3.28 0.18
C GLU A 182 11.99 -1.78 0.51
N TYR A 183 13.19 -1.20 0.55
CA TYR A 183 13.35 0.25 0.73
C TYR A 183 12.81 1.03 -0.47
N ASP A 184 12.93 0.48 -1.68
CA ASP A 184 12.41 1.09 -2.91
C ASP A 184 10.88 1.15 -2.89
N ALA A 185 10.22 0.07 -2.49
CA ALA A 185 8.78 0.05 -2.32
C ALA A 185 8.31 1.08 -1.27
N ILE A 186 9.05 1.22 -0.16
CA ILE A 186 8.77 2.26 0.84
C ILE A 186 8.95 3.66 0.24
N ALA A 187 10.01 3.89 -0.53
CA ALA A 187 10.29 5.16 -1.20
C ALA A 187 9.18 5.53 -2.22
N VAL A 188 8.68 4.56 -2.98
CA VAL A 188 7.52 4.73 -3.87
C VAL A 188 6.29 5.17 -3.08
N GLY A 189 6.04 4.57 -1.91
CA GLY A 189 4.94 4.95 -1.02
C GLY A 189 5.07 6.38 -0.49
N ILE A 190 6.27 6.79 -0.07
CA ILE A 190 6.57 8.16 0.37
C ILE A 190 6.36 9.15 -0.78
N ALA A 191 6.81 8.81 -1.99
CA ALA A 191 6.60 9.64 -3.17
C ALA A 191 5.11 9.85 -3.47
N CYS A 192 4.29 8.81 -3.25
CA CYS A 192 2.85 8.90 -3.39
C CYS A 192 2.23 9.87 -2.36
N PHE A 193 2.58 9.75 -1.08
CA PHE A 193 2.06 10.70 -0.08
C PHE A 193 2.54 12.14 -0.28
N ALA A 194 3.76 12.34 -0.78
CA ALA A 194 4.29 13.66 -1.07
C ALA A 194 3.55 14.34 -2.24
N SER A 195 3.19 13.56 -3.26
CA SER A 195 2.54 14.06 -4.49
C SER A 195 1.04 14.23 -4.33
N GLU A 196 0.39 13.31 -3.62
CA GLU A 196 -1.06 13.19 -3.57
C GLU A 196 -1.59 13.66 -2.21
N ARG A 197 -1.78 14.98 -2.09
CA ARG A 197 -2.21 15.61 -0.82
C ARG A 197 -3.70 15.50 -0.53
N ASN A 198 -4.52 15.30 -1.56
CA ASN A 198 -5.97 15.26 -1.47
C ASN A 198 -6.49 13.95 -2.07
N PHE A 199 -6.95 13.04 -1.22
CA PHE A 199 -7.79 11.91 -1.61
C PHE A 199 -9.20 12.11 -1.10
#